data_AF-A0A453AZD7-F1
#
_entry.id   AF-A0A453AZD7-F1
#
_cell.length_a   1.000
_cell.length_b   1.000
_cell.length_c   1.000
_cell.angle_alpha   90.00
_cell.angle_beta   90.00
_cell.angle_gamma   90.00
#
_symmetry.space_group_name_H-M   'P 1'
#
loop_
_entity.id
_entity.type
_entity.pdbx_description
1 polymer ?
#
loop_
_entity_poly.entity_id
_entity_poly.type
_entity_poly.pdbx_seq_one_letter_code
_entity_poly.pdbx_strand_id
1 'polypeptide(L)'
;QVSSVNIYYLLANDTVDDIIWDVVQGKLENLGQMLDGQEKTLNVSQSETRPSPSKQKTLDTYLKRCSTSMETQPSPKSRRF
;
A
#
# COMPACT_ATOMS: atom_id res chain seq x y z
N GLN A 1 17.82 26.27 3.72
CA GLN A 1 16.60 26.24 2.87
C GLN A 1 15.84 27.55 3.09
N VAL A 2 15.49 28.28 2.03
CA VAL A 2 14.87 29.63 2.11
C VAL A 2 13.38 29.66 1.72
N SER A 3 12.80 28.50 1.38
CA SER A 3 11.37 28.35 1.07
C SER A 3 10.85 26.99 1.57
N SER A 4 9.60 26.96 2.04
CA SER A 4 8.91 25.73 2.43
C SER A 4 8.65 24.83 1.21
N VAL A 5 8.74 23.52 1.40
CA VAL A 5 8.41 22.53 0.37
C VAL A 5 7.14 21.81 0.81
N ASN A 6 6.18 21.69 -0.10
CA ASN A 6 4.96 20.93 0.14
C ASN A 6 5.12 19.51 -0.41
N ILE A 7 4.79 18.51 0.41
CA ILE A 7 4.85 17.09 0.05
C ILE A 7 3.46 16.50 0.24
N TYR A 8 2.91 15.90 -0.82
CA TYR A 8 1.59 15.27 -0.82
C TYR A 8 1.72 13.80 -1.21
N TYR A 9 1.11 12.92 -0.41
CA TYR A 9 0.94 11.51 -0.73
C TYR A 9 -0.52 11.29 -1.14
N LEU A 10 -0.73 10.81 -2.36
CA LEU A 10 -2.05 10.45 -2.84
C LEU A 10 -2.26 8.96 -2.58
N LEU A 11 -3.11 8.65 -1.61
CA LEU A 11 -3.44 7.27 -1.20
C LEU A 11 -4.93 7.03 -1.48
N ALA A 12 -5.26 5.93 -2.14
CA ALA A 12 -6.64 5.52 -2.28
C ALA A 12 -7.05 4.65 -1.08
N ASN A 13 -8.18 4.98 -0.46
CA ASN A 13 -8.69 4.20 0.66
C ASN A 13 -9.12 2.80 0.20
N ASP A 14 -8.92 1.80 1.07
CA ASP A 14 -9.31 0.40 0.85
C ASP A 14 -8.61 -0.27 -0.35
N THR A 15 -7.42 0.19 -0.72
CA THR A 15 -6.61 -0.39 -1.80
C THR A 15 -5.33 -1.04 -1.25
N VAL A 16 -4.44 -1.43 -2.16
CA VAL A 16 -3.08 -1.86 -1.81
C VAL A 16 -2.24 -0.73 -1.22
N ASP A 17 -2.66 0.53 -1.37
CA ASP A 17 -1.98 1.70 -0.78
C ASP A 17 -1.90 1.59 0.75
N ASP A 18 -2.94 1.03 1.39
CA ASP A 18 -2.96 0.77 2.84
C ASP A 18 -1.80 -0.16 3.24
N ILE A 19 -1.58 -1.23 2.46
CA ILE A 19 -0.51 -2.20 2.71
C ILE A 19 0.87 -1.55 2.49
N ILE A 20 1.02 -0.78 1.40
CA ILE A 20 2.29 -0.14 1.05
C ILE A 20 2.64 0.92 2.09
N TRP A 21 1.66 1.67 2.59
CA TRP A 21 1.84 2.70 3.60
C TRP A 21 2.37 2.11 4.92
N ASP A 22 1.78 1.00 5.39
CA ASP A 22 2.27 0.28 6.57
C ASP A 22 3.75 -0.14 6.42
N VAL A 23 4.14 -0.63 5.24
CA VAL A 23 5.54 -1.00 4.95
C VAL A 23 6.46 0.22 4.94
N VAL A 24 6.03 1.35 4.38
CA VAL A 24 6.80 2.60 4.38
C VAL A 24 7.02 3.12 5.80
N GLN A 25 5.99 3.09 6.64
CA GLN A 25 6.09 3.51 8.04
C GLN A 25 7.11 2.65 8.81
N GLY A 26 7.06 1.32 8.69
CA GLY A 26 8.01 0.44 9.36
C GLY A 26 9.46 0.65 8.88
N LYS A 27 9.67 0.97 7.58
CA LYS A 27 11.00 1.31 7.07
C LYS A 27 11.52 2.64 7.63
N LEU A 28 10.66 3.66 7.71
CA LEU A 28 11.03 4.96 8.27
C LEU A 28 11.33 4.87 9.77
N GLU A 29 10.61 4.04 10.51
CA GLU A 29 10.89 3.78 11.93
C GLU A 29 12.28 3.16 12.13
N ASN A 30 12.62 2.14 11.34
CA ASN A 30 13.96 1.53 11.38
C ASN A 30 15.06 2.54 11.04
N LEU A 31 14.84 3.40 10.05
CA LEU A 31 15.77 4.49 9.72
C LEU A 31 15.90 5.48 10.87
N GLY A 32 14.79 5.81 11.53
CA GLY A 32 14.78 6.64 12.73
C GLY A 32 15.65 6.07 13.83
N GLN A 33 15.50 4.77 14.14
CA GLN A 33 16.34 4.08 15.14
C GLN A 33 17.82 4.05 14.75
N MET A 34 18.15 3.88 13.47
CA MET A 34 19.55 3.89 13.04
C MET A 34 20.19 5.28 13.14
N LEU A 35 19.39 6.33 12.96
CA LEU A 35 19.86 7.71 12.95
C LEU A 35 19.69 8.43 14.30
N ASP A 36 19.14 7.76 15.32
CA ASP A 36 18.92 8.34 16.66
C ASP A 36 20.22 8.53 17.47
N GLY A 37 21.34 8.00 16.97
CA GLY A 37 22.67 8.12 17.57
C GLY A 37 22.87 7.31 18.85
N GLN A 38 21.95 6.40 19.18
CA GLN A 38 22.06 5.50 20.32
C GLN A 38 22.71 4.17 19.88
N GLU A 39 23.64 3.66 20.68
CA GLU A 39 24.22 2.32 20.50
C GLU A 39 23.21 1.24 20.96
N LYS A 40 22.09 1.13 20.25
CA LYS A 40 21.09 0.08 20.47
C LYS A 40 21.16 -0.91 19.32
N THR A 41 20.98 -2.21 19.61
CA THR A 41 20.74 -3.20 18.56
C THR A 41 19.44 -2.86 17.86
N LEU A 42 19.49 -2.67 16.54
CA LEU A 42 18.30 -2.40 15.72
C LEU A 42 17.30 -3.54 15.93
N ASN A 43 16.16 -3.22 16.55
CA ASN A 43 15.07 -4.17 16.66
C ASN A 43 14.23 -4.07 15.39
N VAL A 44 14.65 -4.81 14.36
CA VAL A 44 13.81 -5.04 13.18
C VAL A 44 12.73 -6.03 13.57
N SER A 45 11.72 -5.53 14.28
CA SER A 45 10.46 -6.24 14.34
C SER A 45 9.97 -6.30 12.90
N GLN A 46 9.93 -7.49 12.30
CA GLN A 46 8.99 -7.70 11.20
C GLN A 46 7.67 -7.21 11.77
N SER A 47 7.01 -6.29 11.09
CA SER A 47 5.68 -5.86 11.48
C SER A 47 4.82 -7.11 11.51
N GLU A 48 4.79 -7.78 12.68
CA GLU A 48 3.75 -8.71 13.03
C GLU A 48 2.52 -7.86 12.85
N THR A 49 1.81 -8.15 11.77
CA THR A 49 0.58 -7.50 11.40
C THR A 49 -0.43 -7.97 12.44
N ARG A 50 -0.33 -7.46 13.67
CA ARG A 50 -1.26 -7.70 14.76
C ARG A 50 -2.22 -6.52 14.71
N PRO A 51 -3.40 -6.73 14.11
CA PRO A 51 -4.45 -7.42 14.85
C PRO A 51 -5.32 -8.39 14.03
N SER A 52 -5.59 -9.54 14.64
CA SER A 52 -6.65 -10.53 14.34
C SER A 52 -6.66 -11.19 12.94
N PRO A 53 -6.60 -12.54 12.85
CA PRO A 53 -6.61 -13.31 11.59
C PRO A 53 -7.76 -12.98 10.63
N SER A 54 -8.84 -12.37 11.09
CA SER A 54 -10.05 -12.11 10.30
C SER A 54 -10.02 -10.83 9.46
N LYS A 55 -9.01 -9.96 9.58
CA LYS A 55 -8.95 -8.67 8.84
C LYS A 55 -7.73 -8.50 7.94
N GLN A 56 -6.89 -9.52 7.79
CA GLN A 56 -5.70 -9.45 6.95
C GLN A 56 -6.11 -9.45 5.47
N LYS A 57 -6.17 -8.26 4.86
CA LYS A 57 -6.16 -8.15 3.39
C LYS A 57 -4.73 -8.46 2.94
N THR A 58 -4.40 -9.72 2.68
CA THR A 58 -3.13 -10.05 2.03
C THR A 58 -3.11 -9.47 0.62
N LEU A 59 -1.91 -9.24 0.06
CA LEU A 59 -1.73 -8.78 -1.32
C LEU A 59 -2.56 -9.62 -2.31
N ASP A 60 -2.72 -10.92 -2.04
CA ASP A 60 -3.50 -11.87 -2.83
C ASP A 60 -4.96 -11.43 -3.03
N THR A 61 -5.55 -10.75 -2.04
CA THR A 61 -6.91 -10.22 -2.09
C THR A 61 -7.06 -9.17 -3.19
N TYR A 62 -6.01 -8.39 -3.43
CA TYR A 62 -5.98 -7.37 -4.48
C TYR A 62 -5.56 -7.95 -5.83
N LEU A 63 -4.65 -8.93 -5.86
CA LEU A 63 -4.17 -9.57 -7.09
C LEU A 63 -5.23 -10.42 -7.81
N LYS A 64 -6.16 -11.04 -7.06
CA LYS A 64 -7.20 -11.93 -7.61
C LYS A 64 -8.18 -11.24 -8.58
N ARG A 65 -8.23 -9.90 -8.61
CA ARG A 65 -9.13 -9.13 -9.49
C ARG A 65 -8.63 -8.97 -10.94
N CYS A 66 -7.37 -9.29 -11.24
CA CYS A 66 -6.80 -9.13 -12.58
C CYS A 66 -7.07 -10.30 -13.54
N SER A 67 -7.94 -11.25 -13.17
CA SER A 67 -8.26 -12.45 -13.94
C SER A 67 -9.59 -12.34 -14.70
N THR A 68 -9.87 -11.23 -15.39
CA THR A 68 -11.01 -11.15 -16.32
C THR A 68 -10.51 -10.90 -17.74
N SER A 69 -10.41 -12.01 -18.49
CA SER A 69 -10.39 -12.18 -19.94
C SER A 69 -10.27 -10.92 -20.80
N MET A 70 -9.11 -10.79 -21.43
CA MET A 70 -9.01 -10.22 -22.77
C MET A 70 -9.66 -11.19 -23.76
N GLU A 71 -10.99 -11.18 -23.93
CA GLU A 71 -11.58 -11.84 -25.10
C GLU A 71 -12.96 -11.29 -25.46
N THR A 72 -13.09 -10.92 -26.74
CA THR A 72 -14.30 -10.63 -27.55
C THR A 72 -14.97 -9.25 -27.50
N GLN A 73 -14.58 -8.37 -28.45
CA GLN A 73 -15.54 -7.61 -29.28
C GLN A 73 -16.25 -8.60 -30.24
N PRO A 74 -17.54 -8.43 -30.65
CA PRO A 74 -17.96 -7.29 -31.49
C PRO A 74 -19.44 -6.77 -31.39
N SER A 75 -19.60 -5.49 -31.77
CA SER A 75 -20.71 -4.89 -32.58
C SER A 75 -22.00 -4.32 -31.92
N PRO A 76 -22.67 -3.33 -32.58
CA PRO A 76 -23.50 -2.31 -31.93
C PRO A 76 -25.01 -2.62 -32.01
N LYS A 77 -25.77 -2.27 -30.97
CA LYS A 77 -27.25 -2.25 -31.03
C LYS A 77 -27.78 -0.84 -30.80
N SER A 78 -28.19 -0.23 -31.91
CA SER A 78 -29.03 0.97 -31.97
C SER A 78 -30.28 0.83 -31.10
N ARG A 79 -30.65 1.92 -30.40
CA ARG A 79 -32.02 2.09 -29.91
C ARG A 79 -32.44 3.54 -30.20
N ARG A 80 -33.27 3.72 -31.24
CA ARG A 80 -34.12 4.90 -31.39
C ARG A 80 -35.10 4.93 -30.22
N PHE A 81 -35.27 6.09 -29.59
CA PHE A 81 -36.56 6.77 -29.41
C PHE A 81 -36.26 8.25 -29.13
#